data_AF-A0A6N2YYY3-F1
#
_entry.id   AF-A0A6N2YYY3-F1
#
_cell.length_a   1.000
_cell.length_b   1.000
_cell.length_c   1.000
_cell.angle_alpha   90.00
_cell.angle_beta   90.00
_cell.angle_gamma   90.00
#
_symmetry.space_group_name_H-M   'P 1'
#
loop_
_entity.id
_entity.type
_entity.pdbx_description
1 polymer ?
#
loop_
_entity_poly.entity_id
_entity_poly.type
_entity_poly.pdbx_seq_one_letter_code
_entity_poly.pdbx_strand_id
1 'polypeptide(L)' 'MKKTLTVEEAAQMMGITPQHLRASLRLNKYPLWGTAVPSASGKRFKYTIHAAPFHKYIEGGWSPEEANKGGLIL' A
#
# COMPACT_ATOMS: atom_id res chain seq x y z
N MET A 1 -18.76 0.97 -2.06
CA MET A 1 -17.40 0.46 -1.72
C MET A 1 -16.56 1.57 -1.12
N LYS A 2 -15.78 1.28 -0.07
CA LYS A 2 -14.82 2.24 0.50
C LYS A 2 -13.73 2.56 -0.54
N LYS A 3 -13.37 3.83 -0.71
CA LYS A 3 -12.31 4.26 -1.65
C LYS A 3 -10.90 3.99 -1.10
N THR A 4 -10.75 4.03 0.22
CA THR A 4 -9.48 3.80 0.92
C THR A 4 -9.65 2.84 2.09
N LEU A 5 -8.58 2.13 2.43
CA LEU A 5 -8.49 1.25 3.60
C LEU A 5 -7.64 1.89 4.69
N THR A 6 -7.93 1.52 5.93
CA THR A 6 -7.03 1.76 7.06
C THR A 6 -5.84 0.81 7.02
N VAL A 7 -4.78 1.13 7.76
CA VAL A 7 -3.61 0.25 7.88
C VAL A 7 -4.00 -1.06 8.55
N GLU A 8 -4.88 -1.00 9.53
CA GLU A 8 -5.38 -2.14 10.30
C GLU A 8 -6.14 -3.12 9.40
N GLU A 9 -7.09 -2.62 8.60
CA GLU A 9 -7.86 -3.43 7.64
C GLU A 9 -6.93 -4.11 6.61
N ALA A 10 -6.02 -3.33 6.01
CA ALA A 10 -5.11 -3.86 4.99
C ALA A 10 -4.11 -4.88 5.56
N ALA A 11 -3.58 -4.62 6.76
CA ALA A 11 -2.65 -5.53 7.43
C ALA A 11 -3.33 -6.87 7.77
N GLN A 12 -4.59 -6.82 8.23
CA GLN A 12 -5.38 -8.02 8.49
C GLN A 12 -5.58 -8.85 7.22
N MET A 13 -5.92 -8.22 6.09
CA MET A 13 -6.09 -8.92 4.80
C MET A 13 -4.78 -9.52 4.28
N MET A 14 -3.64 -8.88 4.56
CA MET A 14 -2.30 -9.38 4.21
C MET A 14 -1.76 -10.46 5.16
N GLY A 15 -2.39 -10.69 6.31
CA GLY A 15 -1.87 -11.60 7.34
C GLY A 15 -0.59 -11.10 8.03
N ILE A 16 -0.39 -9.77 8.09
CA ILE A 16 0.78 -9.14 8.73
C ILE A 16 0.36 -8.19 9.86
N THR A 17 1.32 -7.74 10.65
CA THR A 17 1.04 -6.74 11.69
C THR A 17 0.88 -5.33 11.08
N PRO A 18 0.05 -4.44 11.67
CA PRO A 18 -0.04 -3.05 11.25
C PRO A 18 1.30 -2.31 11.29
N GLN A 19 2.19 -2.67 12.21
CA GLN A 19 3.52 -2.08 12.32
C GLN A 19 4.41 -2.46 11.13
N HIS A 20 4.36 -3.72 10.69
CA HIS A 20 5.04 -4.17 9.48
C HIS A 20 4.55 -3.38 8.26
N LEU A 21 3.23 -3.27 8.08
CA LEU A 21 2.67 -2.55 6.94
C LEU A 21 3.10 -1.07 6.94
N ARG A 22 3.08 -0.40 8.09
CA ARG A 22 3.57 1.00 8.20
C ARG A 22 5.03 1.12 7.81
N ALA A 23 5.88 0.19 8.23
CA ALA A 23 7.30 0.20 7.87
C ALA A 23 7.48 0.05 6.35
N SER A 24 6.81 -0.93 5.73
CA SER A 24 6.87 -1.16 4.29
C SER A 24 6.35 0.01 3.47
N LEU A 25 5.27 0.67 3.92
CA LEU A 25 4.73 1.88 3.27
C LEU A 25 5.71 3.07 3.35
N ARG A 26 6.42 3.23 4.48
CA ARG A 26 7.46 4.26 4.62
C ARG A 26 8.67 4.01 3.72
N LEU A 27 8.97 2.74 3.44
CA LEU A 27 10.01 2.33 2.50
C LEU A 27 9.54 2.34 1.03
N ASN A 28 8.34 2.84 0.76
CA ASN A 28 7.73 2.88 -0.57
C ASN A 28 7.72 1.52 -1.29
N LYS A 29 7.49 0.43 -0.56
CA LYS A 29 7.46 -0.94 -1.13
C LYS A 29 6.23 -1.23 -1.99
N TYR A 30 5.18 -0.42 -1.88
CA TYR A 30 3.88 -0.66 -2.50
C TYR A 30 3.35 0.57 -3.28
N PRO A 31 4.15 1.17 -4.19
CA PRO A 31 3.84 2.47 -4.78
C PRO A 31 2.51 2.51 -5.57
N LEU A 32 2.03 1.35 -6.03
CA LEU A 32 0.79 1.23 -6.82
C LEU A 32 -0.50 1.39 -6.01
N TRP A 33 -0.47 1.12 -4.70
CA TRP A 33 -1.69 1.11 -3.89
C TRP A 33 -1.52 1.73 -2.50
N GLY A 34 -0.29 1.89 -2.03
CA GLY A 34 0.01 2.33 -0.68
C GLY A 34 1.09 3.40 -0.64
N THR A 35 0.86 4.45 0.13
CA THR A 35 1.83 5.53 0.32
C THR A 35 1.85 5.99 1.78
N ALA A 36 3.04 6.34 2.27
CA ALA A 36 3.22 7.04 3.53
C ALA A 36 3.85 8.41 3.28
N VAL A 37 3.12 9.49 3.57
CA VAL A 37 3.61 10.86 3.43
C VAL A 37 3.97 11.41 4.82
N PRO A 38 5.20 11.89 5.04
CA PRO A 38 5.54 12.56 6.28
C PRO A 38 4.73 13.86 6.41
N SER A 39 4.25 14.17 7.62
CA SER A 39 3.68 15.46 7.94
C SER A 39 4.72 16.57 7.80
N ALA A 40 4.31 17.83 7.65
CA ALA A 40 5.21 18.98 7.54
C ALA A 40 6.28 19.07 8.65
N SER A 41 6.00 18.54 9.85
CA SER A 41 6.96 18.49 10.97
C SER A 41 7.87 17.26 10.99
N GLY A 42 7.72 16.33 10.04
CA GLY A 42 8.45 15.05 9.99
C GLY A 42 8.10 14.02 11.08
N LYS A 43 7.34 14.41 12.11
CA LYS A 43 7.08 13.56 13.30
C LYS A 43 5.98 12.51 13.11
N ARG A 44 5.08 12.72 12.15
CA ARG A 44 3.95 11.82 11.89
C ARG A 44 3.91 11.46 10.41
N PHE A 45 3.31 10.30 10.11
CA PHE A 45 3.05 9.88 8.75
C PHE A 45 1.55 9.80 8.52
N LYS A 46 1.10 10.30 7.37
CA LYS A 46 -0.23 10.03 6.85
C LYS A 46 -0.13 8.84 5.90
N TYR A 47 -0.92 7.80 6.17
CA TYR A 47 -0.98 6.60 5.34
C TYR A 47 -2.22 6.67 4.45
N THR A 48 -2.03 6.38 3.18
CA THR A 48 -3.13 6.25 2.21
C THR A 48 -3.00 4.87 1.57
N ILE A 49 -4.07 4.08 1.63
CA ILE A 49 -4.17 2.77 0.99
C ILE A 49 -5.40 2.80 0.09
N HIS A 50 -5.20 2.71 -1.22
CA HIS A 50 -6.26 2.69 -2.21
C HIS A 50 -6.88 1.30 -2.30
N ALA A 51 -8.17 1.18 -2.00
CA ALA A 51 -8.82 -0.14 -1.83
C ALA A 51 -8.78 -0.98 -3.11
N ALA A 52 -9.13 -0.39 -4.27
CA ALA A 52 -9.19 -1.12 -5.54
C ALA A 52 -7.84 -1.74 -5.98
N PRO A 53 -6.72 -0.97 -6.08
CA PRO A 53 -5.44 -1.56 -6.45
C PRO A 53 -4.85 -2.45 -5.34
N PHE A 54 -5.21 -2.23 -4.06
CA PHE A 54 -4.85 -3.15 -2.99
C PHE A 54 -5.50 -4.53 -3.16
N HIS A 55 -6.80 -4.59 -3.48
CA HIS A 55 -7.48 -5.87 -3.73
C HIS A 55 -6.88 -6.58 -4.95
N LYS A 56 -6.62 -5.85 -6.05
CA LYS A 56 -5.88 -6.41 -7.20
C LYS A 56 -4.54 -7.03 -6.82
N TYR A 57 -3.82 -6.41 -5.88
CA TYR A 57 -2.54 -6.91 -5.37
C TYR A 57 -2.68 -8.23 -4.59
N ILE A 58 -3.65 -8.33 -3.69
CA ILE A 58 -3.89 -9.55 -2.91
C ILE A 58 -4.38 -10.69 -3.80
N GLU A 59 -5.23 -10.39 -4.78
CA GLU A 59 -5.81 -11.37 -5.70
C GLU A 59 -4.83 -11.84 -6.79
N GLY A 60 -3.66 -11.20 -6.91
CA GLY A 60 -2.67 -11.50 -7.95
C GLY A 60 -3.09 -11.07 -9.36
N GLY A 61 -4.11 -10.22 -9.48
CA GLY A 61 -4.75 -9.85 -10.74
C GLY A 61 -4.05 -8.74 -11.54
N TRP A 62 -2.76 -8.49 -11.30
CA TRP A 62 -2.01 -7.48 -12.06
C TRP A 62 -1.55 -8.05 -13.40
N SER A 63 -1.84 -7.34 -14.49
CA SER A 63 -1.21 -7.68 -15.77
C SER A 63 0.26 -7.22 -15.80
N PRO A 64 1.11 -7.83 -16.64
CA PRO A 64 2.52 -7.43 -16.76
C PRO A 64 2.70 -5.95 -17.12
N GLU A 65 1.77 -5.35 -17.88
CA GLU A 65 1.85 -3.93 -18.24
C GLU A 65 1.48 -2.97 -17.09
N GLU A 66 0.56 -3.37 -16.21
CA GLU A 66 0.21 -2.60 -15.01
C GLU A 66 1.31 -2.70 -13.94
N ALA A 67 1.98 -3.86 -13.84
CA ALA A 67 3.13 -4.07 -12.97
C ALA A 67 4.36 -3.26 -13.41
N ASN A 68 4.59 -3.13 -14.73
CA ASN A 68 5.70 -2.36 -15.30
C ASN A 68 5.58 -0.85 -15.05
N LYS A 69 4.37 -0.28 -15.10
CA LYS A 69 4.12 1.13 -14.73
C LYS A 69 4.43 1.43 -13.26
N GLY A 70 4.43 0.40 -12.40
CA GLY A 70 4.76 0.50 -10.97
C GLY A 70 6.20 0.16 -10.60
N GLY A 71 7.06 -0.22 -11.57
CA GLY A 71 8.43 -0.64 -11.33
C GLY A 71 8.56 -2.00 -10.62
N LEU A 72 7.59 -2.90 -10.79
CA LEU A 72 7.55 -4.20 -10.10
C LEU A 72 8.41 -5.30 -10.77
N ILE A 73 8.93 -5.06 -11.98
CA ILE A 73 9.74 -6.00 -12.75
C ILE A 73 11.06 -5.31 -13.11
N LEU A 74 12.18 -5.89 -12.67
CA LEU A 74 13.51 -5.71 -13.26
C LEU A 74 13.81 -6.92 -14.13
#